data_AF-A0A1N6N1W8-F1
#
_entry.id   AF-A0A1N6N1W8-F1
#
_cell.length_a   1.000
_cell.length_b   1.000
_cell.length_c   1.000
_cell.angle_alpha   90.00
_cell.angle_beta   90.00
_cell.angle_gamma   90.00
#
_symmetry.space_group_name_H-M   'P 1'
#
loop_
_entity.id
_entity.type
_entity.pdbx_description
1 polymer ?
#
loop_
_entity_poly.entity_id
_entity_poly.type
_entity_poly.pdbx_seq_one_letter_code
_entity_poly.pdbx_strand_id
1 'polypeptide(L)'
;MMIKQTTKIEFKLLNLRFKRSNITSVIFINEINGNDFYINFMMLGGYMRTEHTRSIQTISHSTEIVDRFFDDCLQKEFFIRRLSFRSDPNRQIFIVTINNDKKSDAFYVVPFAEFSYRRNKVNVIVDPKAQYPELCADVDKAIELIKSSIIGYMSQYKSLSLH
;
A
#
# COMPACT_ATOMS: atom_id res chain seq x y z
N MET A 1 -18.75 -27.94 17.93
CA MET A 1 -18.77 -26.65 18.64
C MET A 1 -17.42 -25.96 18.41
N MET A 2 -17.31 -25.11 17.38
CA MET A 2 -16.07 -24.37 17.10
C MET A 2 -16.08 -23.05 17.88
N ILE A 3 -15.06 -22.87 18.72
CA ILE A 3 -14.84 -21.68 19.54
C ILE A 3 -14.38 -20.55 18.63
N LYS A 4 -15.17 -19.48 18.49
CA LYS A 4 -14.73 -18.21 17.89
C LYS A 4 -13.71 -17.56 18.84
N GLN A 5 -12.43 -17.61 18.49
CA GLN A 5 -11.44 -16.73 19.12
C GLN A 5 -11.72 -15.31 18.65
N THR A 6 -12.05 -14.43 19.60
CA THR A 6 -12.29 -13.02 19.36
C THR A 6 -10.99 -12.30 19.69
N THR A 7 -10.24 -11.86 18.68
CA THR A 7 -8.98 -11.13 18.88
C THR A 7 -9.31 -9.73 19.39
N LYS A 8 -8.90 -9.45 20.64
CA LYS A 8 -9.07 -8.14 21.28
C LYS A 8 -7.94 -7.23 20.79
N ILE A 9 -8.27 -6.17 20.05
CA ILE A 9 -7.31 -5.15 19.61
C ILE A 9 -7.16 -4.14 20.76
N GLU A 10 -6.00 -4.08 21.38
CA GLU A 10 -5.67 -3.08 22.42
C GLU A 10 -4.81 -1.96 21.82
N PHE A 11 -5.26 -0.71 21.93
CA PHE A 11 -4.50 0.47 21.50
C PHE A 11 -3.75 1.06 22.70
N LYS A 12 -2.41 0.95 22.71
CA LYS A 12 -1.57 1.61 23.73
C LYS A 12 -0.86 2.83 23.14
N LEU A 13 -1.13 4.00 23.73
CA LEU A 13 -0.39 5.25 23.47
C LEU A 13 0.84 5.29 24.37
N LEU A 14 2.04 5.20 23.77
CA LEU A 14 3.31 5.40 24.47
C LEU A 14 3.92 6.75 24.08
N ASN A 15 4.03 7.66 25.05
CA ASN A 15 4.75 8.93 24.89
C ASN A 15 6.25 8.70 25.15
N LEU A 16 7.04 8.50 24.10
CA LEU A 16 8.51 8.44 24.19
C LEU A 16 9.12 9.80 23.88
N ARG A 17 9.85 10.40 24.83
CA ARG A 17 10.64 11.62 24.61
C ARG A 17 12.06 11.24 24.13
N PHE A 18 12.40 11.56 22.88
CA PHE A 18 13.77 11.43 22.38
C PHE A 18 14.64 12.63 22.80
N LYS A 19 15.85 12.35 23.28
CA LYS A 19 16.68 13.29 24.07
C LYS A 19 17.33 14.45 23.29
N ARG A 20 16.95 14.73 22.03
CA ARG A 20 17.56 15.83 21.23
C ARG A 20 16.62 16.62 20.30
N SER A 21 15.31 16.45 20.39
CA SER A 21 14.38 17.29 19.66
C SER A 21 12.99 17.23 20.28
N ASN A 22 12.34 18.39 20.44
CA ASN A 22 10.96 18.52 20.92
C ASN A 22 9.98 18.03 19.84
N ILE A 23 10.05 16.76 19.47
CA ILE A 23 9.16 16.14 18.49
C ILE A 23 8.24 15.17 19.23
N THR A 24 6.94 15.45 19.17
CA THR A 24 5.90 14.55 19.66
C THR A 24 5.70 13.46 18.60
N SER A 25 5.92 12.20 18.97
CA SER A 25 5.65 11.05 18.11
C SER A 25 4.39 10.32 18.59
N VAL A 26 3.56 9.90 17.64
CA VAL A 26 2.45 8.97 17.91
C VAL A 26 2.84 7.61 17.36
N ILE A 27 2.87 6.62 18.23
CA ILE A 27 3.24 5.24 17.93
C ILE A 27 1.95 4.42 17.90
N PHE A 28 1.64 3.82 16.75
CA PHE A 28 0.57 2.81 16.66
C PHE A 28 1.22 1.43 16.69
N ILE A 29 0.94 0.67 17.75
CA ILE A 29 1.33 -0.74 17.87
C ILE A 29 0.10 -1.58 17.59
N ASN A 30 0.10 -2.32 16.48
CA ASN A 30 -0.91 -3.34 16.22
C ASN A 30 -0.32 -4.70 16.60
N GLU A 31 -0.92 -5.34 17.61
CA GLU A 31 -0.62 -6.71 18.00
C GLU A 31 -1.43 -7.67 17.12
N ILE A 32 -0.76 -8.52 16.36
CA ILE A 32 -1.41 -9.58 15.60
C ILE A 32 -0.72 -10.88 15.97
N ASN A 33 -1.46 -11.75 16.66
CA ASN A 33 -1.04 -13.09 17.07
C ASN A 33 0.24 -13.14 17.90
N GLY A 34 0.19 -12.59 19.11
CA GLY A 34 0.91 -13.09 20.29
C GLY A 34 2.44 -13.01 20.31
N ASN A 35 3.13 -12.62 19.24
CA ASN A 35 4.59 -12.40 19.24
C ASN A 35 5.08 -11.35 18.24
N ASP A 36 4.24 -10.85 17.33
CA ASP A 36 4.65 -9.87 16.32
C ASP A 36 4.02 -8.49 16.59
N PHE A 37 4.89 -7.48 16.78
CA PHE A 37 4.50 -6.09 16.98
C PHE A 37 4.85 -5.26 15.75
N TYR A 38 3.86 -4.59 15.14
CA TYR A 38 4.13 -3.57 14.12
C TYR A 38 4.24 -2.19 14.77
N ILE A 39 5.31 -1.45 14.50
CA ILE A 39 5.48 -0.07 14.97
C ILE A 39 5.29 0.90 13.79
N ASN A 40 4.19 1.65 13.77
CA ASN A 40 4.05 2.80 12.86
C ASN A 40 4.48 4.07 13.59
N PHE A 41 5.53 4.73 13.10
CA PHE A 41 5.97 6.03 13.59
C PHE A 41 5.29 7.15 12.81
N MET A 42 4.44 7.94 13.47
CA MET A 42 3.99 9.24 12.94
C MET A 42 4.69 10.35 13.74
N MET A 43 5.67 11.01 13.13
CA MET A 43 6.38 12.16 13.72
C MET A 43 5.63 13.46 13.37
N LEU A 44 5.16 14.20 14.38
CA LEU A 44 4.57 15.52 14.18
C LEU A 44 5.68 16.56 13.98
N GLY A 45 6.07 16.78 12.72
CA GLY A 45 7.00 17.83 12.31
C GLY A 45 8.23 17.28 11.59
N GLY A 46 8.28 17.45 10.27
CA GLY A 46 9.41 17.05 9.43
C GLY A 46 9.31 15.61 8.94
N TYR A 47 8.94 15.46 7.68
CA TYR A 47 8.66 14.18 7.05
C TYR A 47 9.96 13.47 6.62
N MET A 48 10.60 12.73 7.52
CA MET A 48 11.53 11.67 7.10
C MET A 48 10.70 10.41 6.84
N ARG A 49 10.41 10.14 5.56
CA ARG A 49 9.58 9.01 5.11
C ARG A 49 10.38 7.72 5.26
N THR A 50 10.08 6.90 6.27
CA THR A 50 10.44 5.48 6.26
C THR A 50 9.87 4.83 5.00
N GLU A 51 10.57 3.87 4.41
CA GLU A 51 10.06 3.08 3.28
C GLU A 51 8.66 2.56 3.60
N HIS A 52 7.75 2.67 2.64
CA HIS A 52 6.35 2.40 2.90
C HIS A 52 6.06 0.96 2.54
N THR A 53 6.05 0.05 3.51
CA THR A 53 5.94 -1.41 3.27
C THR A 53 4.54 -1.96 3.55
N ARG A 54 4.28 -3.17 3.04
CA ARG A 54 3.08 -3.99 3.31
C ARG A 54 3.49 -5.42 3.66
N SER A 55 2.77 -6.10 4.54
CA SER A 55 3.02 -7.52 4.78
C SER A 55 2.58 -8.37 3.58
N ILE A 56 3.25 -9.50 3.32
CA ILE A 56 2.79 -10.46 2.29
C ILE A 56 1.38 -10.95 2.58
N GLN A 57 1.03 -11.13 3.85
CA GLN A 57 -0.33 -11.50 4.25
C GLN A 57 -1.38 -10.50 3.75
N THR A 58 -1.09 -9.19 3.86
CA THR A 58 -1.96 -8.13 3.33
C THR A 58 -2.10 -8.26 1.82
N ILE A 59 -0.98 -8.41 1.11
CA ILE A 59 -0.96 -8.57 -0.36
C ILE A 59 -1.74 -9.82 -0.78
N SER A 60 -1.61 -10.93 -0.06
CA SER A 60 -2.23 -12.20 -0.43
C SER A 60 -3.72 -12.30 -0.08
N HIS A 61 -4.14 -11.78 1.06
CA HIS A 61 -5.50 -12.03 1.60
C HIS A 61 -6.42 -10.81 1.53
N SER A 62 -5.86 -9.61 1.34
CA SER A 62 -6.64 -8.36 1.32
C SER A 62 -6.57 -7.65 -0.02
N THR A 63 -5.95 -8.25 -1.03
CA THR A 63 -5.92 -7.71 -2.38
C THR A 63 -6.32 -8.72 -3.44
N GLU A 64 -6.82 -8.22 -4.56
CA GLU A 64 -7.05 -8.97 -5.79
C GLU A 64 -6.27 -8.33 -6.94
N ILE A 65 -5.70 -9.15 -7.83
CA ILE A 65 -5.04 -8.65 -9.04
C ILE A 65 -6.13 -8.20 -10.01
N VAL A 66 -6.08 -6.93 -10.41
CA VAL A 66 -7.02 -6.36 -11.39
C VAL A 66 -6.41 -6.22 -12.78
N ASP A 67 -5.08 -6.10 -12.85
CA ASP A 67 -4.34 -6.06 -14.11
C ASP A 67 -2.86 -6.42 -13.91
N ARG A 68 -2.21 -6.80 -15.00
CA ARG A 68 -0.77 -7.06 -15.07
C ARG A 68 -0.21 -6.62 -16.42
N PHE A 69 0.98 -6.04 -16.41
CA PHE A 69 1.67 -5.69 -17.65
C PHE A 69 3.18 -5.78 -17.47
N PHE A 70 3.88 -5.96 -18.59
CA PHE A 70 5.34 -5.88 -18.64
C PHE A 70 5.73 -4.52 -19.23
N ASP A 71 6.67 -3.82 -18.59
CA ASP A 71 7.25 -2.60 -19.14
C ASP A 71 8.63 -2.89 -19.73
N ASP A 72 8.74 -2.72 -21.05
CA ASP A 72 9.98 -3.00 -21.80
C ASP A 72 11.12 -2.03 -21.45
N CYS A 73 10.81 -0.82 -20.97
CA CYS A 73 11.85 0.15 -20.61
C CYS A 73 12.50 -0.25 -19.28
N LEU A 74 11.67 -0.61 -18.29
CA LEU A 74 12.11 -1.00 -16.96
C LEU A 74 12.50 -2.47 -16.86
N GLN A 75 12.13 -3.29 -17.86
CA GLN A 75 12.28 -4.74 -17.85
C GLN A 75 11.65 -5.37 -16.60
N LYS A 76 10.47 -4.87 -16.22
CA LYS A 76 9.74 -5.28 -15.02
C LYS A 76 8.31 -5.70 -15.35
N GLU A 77 7.86 -6.75 -14.67
CA GLU A 77 6.45 -7.13 -14.63
C GLU A 77 5.77 -6.44 -13.44
N PHE A 78 4.70 -5.72 -13.71
CA PHE A 78 3.89 -5.00 -12.74
C PHE A 78 2.57 -5.72 -12.49
N PHE A 79 2.18 -5.79 -11.22
CA PHE A 79 0.85 -6.24 -10.81
C PHE A 79 0.11 -5.09 -10.16
N ILE A 80 -1.07 -4.78 -10.67
CA ILE A 80 -1.97 -3.80 -10.09
C ILE A 80 -2.99 -4.56 -9.25
N ARG A 81 -3.03 -4.24 -7.95
CA ARG A 81 -3.84 -4.95 -6.96
C ARG A 81 -4.84 -4.01 -6.30
N ARG A 82 -6.11 -4.37 -6.23
CA ARG A 82 -7.15 -3.60 -5.51
C ARG A 82 -7.31 -4.14 -4.10
N LEU A 83 -7.54 -3.28 -3.11
CA LEU A 83 -7.93 -3.72 -1.76
C LEU A 83 -9.36 -4.30 -1.75
N SER A 84 -9.46 -5.61 -1.54
CA SER A 84 -10.71 -6.37 -1.69
C SER A 84 -11.79 -6.01 -0.67
N PHE A 85 -11.42 -5.59 0.54
CA PHE A 85 -12.37 -5.24 1.61
C PHE A 85 -13.08 -3.88 1.40
N ARG A 86 -12.68 -3.09 0.41
CA ARG A 86 -13.36 -1.83 0.08
C ARG A 86 -14.43 -2.09 -0.97
N SER A 87 -15.70 -1.98 -0.59
CA SER A 87 -16.82 -2.13 -1.52
C SER A 87 -17.27 -0.83 -2.17
N ASP A 88 -17.01 0.34 -1.55
CA ASP A 88 -17.42 1.64 -2.11
C ASP A 88 -16.66 1.97 -3.41
N PRO A 89 -17.32 1.98 -4.58
CA PRO A 89 -16.66 2.23 -5.87
C PRO A 89 -16.06 3.64 -5.99
N ASN A 90 -16.38 4.56 -5.08
CA ASN A 90 -15.81 5.91 -5.05
C ASN A 90 -14.64 6.06 -4.07
N ARG A 91 -14.23 5.00 -3.37
CA ARG A 91 -13.15 5.02 -2.38
C ARG A 91 -12.26 3.78 -2.46
N GLN A 92 -11.73 3.51 -3.64
CA GLN A 92 -10.85 2.37 -3.86
C GLN A 92 -9.37 2.74 -3.62
N ILE A 93 -8.57 1.75 -3.23
CA ILE A 93 -7.11 1.86 -3.14
C ILE A 93 -6.51 0.74 -3.97
N PHE A 94 -5.46 1.08 -4.70
CA PHE A 94 -4.68 0.20 -5.52
C PHE A 94 -3.23 0.18 -5.03
N ILE A 95 -2.67 -1.01 -4.94
CA ILE A 95 -1.27 -1.26 -4.61
C ILE A 95 -0.62 -1.84 -5.86
N VAL A 96 0.51 -1.28 -6.26
CA VAL A 96 1.29 -1.76 -7.40
C VAL A 96 2.55 -2.43 -6.88
N THR A 97 2.79 -3.65 -7.32
CA THR A 97 3.96 -4.45 -6.92
C THR A 97 4.75 -4.86 -8.17
N ILE A 98 6.07 -4.91 -8.06
CA ILE A 98 6.96 -5.42 -9.12
C ILE A 98 7.28 -6.89 -8.85
N ASN A 99 7.26 -7.72 -9.89
CA ASN A 99 7.71 -9.11 -9.79
C ASN A 99 9.23 -9.18 -9.57
N ASN A 100 9.68 -10.14 -8.75
CA ASN A 100 11.10 -10.36 -8.43
C ASN A 100 11.84 -9.06 -8.02
N ASP A 101 11.17 -8.25 -7.21
CA ASP A 101 11.76 -7.06 -6.62
C ASP A 101 12.82 -7.43 -5.56
N LYS A 102 13.94 -6.69 -5.55
CA LYS A 102 15.04 -6.87 -4.59
C LYS A 102 14.80 -6.15 -3.26
N LYS A 103 13.85 -5.22 -3.19
CA LYS A 103 13.50 -4.50 -1.94
C LYS A 103 12.49 -5.26 -1.08
N SER A 104 11.78 -6.21 -1.66
CA SER A 104 10.83 -7.08 -0.97
C SER A 104 11.52 -8.37 -0.48
N ASP A 105 11.02 -8.98 0.58
CA ASP A 105 11.54 -10.24 1.14
C ASP A 105 10.42 -11.26 1.38
N ALA A 106 10.69 -12.28 2.22
CA ALA A 106 9.73 -13.34 2.53
C ALA A 106 8.62 -12.93 3.53
N PHE A 107 8.66 -11.72 4.09
CA PHE A 107 7.73 -11.24 5.10
C PHE A 107 7.01 -9.95 4.67
N TYR A 108 7.70 -9.08 3.96
CA TYR A 108 7.18 -7.79 3.51
C TYR A 108 7.42 -7.54 2.02
N VAL A 109 6.51 -6.74 1.46
CA VAL A 109 6.55 -6.23 0.10
C VAL A 109 6.71 -4.73 0.16
N VAL A 110 7.67 -4.21 -0.59
CA VAL A 110 7.76 -2.78 -0.89
C VAL A 110 6.89 -2.54 -2.13
N PRO A 111 5.79 -1.80 -2.01
CA PRO A 111 4.98 -1.44 -3.17
C PRO A 111 5.78 -0.48 -4.04
N PHE A 112 5.75 -0.73 -5.34
CA PHE A 112 6.21 0.22 -6.33
C PHE A 112 5.49 1.56 -6.19
N ALA A 113 4.16 1.50 -6.12
CA ALA A 113 3.32 2.67 -5.93
C ALA A 113 2.01 2.30 -5.25
N GLU A 114 1.35 3.27 -4.65
CA GLU A 114 -0.01 3.14 -4.17
C GLU A 114 -0.85 4.30 -4.70
N PHE A 115 -2.08 4.00 -5.10
CA PHE A 115 -3.00 4.96 -5.68
C PHE A 115 -4.35 4.92 -4.96
N SER A 116 -4.94 6.09 -4.75
CA SER A 116 -6.35 6.22 -4.40
C SER A 116 -7.16 6.53 -5.65
N TYR A 117 -8.31 5.88 -5.79
CA TYR A 117 -9.33 6.28 -6.74
C TYR A 117 -10.50 6.93 -6.02
N ARG A 118 -10.79 8.17 -6.36
CA ARG A 118 -11.91 8.94 -5.78
C ARG A 118 -12.52 9.88 -6.80
N ARG A 119 -13.85 9.84 -6.94
CA ARG A 119 -14.60 10.75 -7.86
C ARG A 119 -13.99 10.81 -9.27
N ASN A 120 -13.71 9.64 -9.86
CA ASN A 120 -13.11 9.50 -11.19
C ASN A 120 -11.68 10.06 -11.32
N LYS A 121 -10.97 10.28 -10.22
CA LYS A 121 -9.58 10.73 -10.21
C LYS A 121 -8.69 9.70 -9.51
N VAL A 122 -7.52 9.48 -10.07
CA VAL A 122 -6.46 8.64 -9.50
C VAL A 122 -5.40 9.55 -8.88
N ASN A 123 -5.15 9.43 -7.58
CA ASN A 123 -4.13 10.20 -6.87
C ASN A 123 -3.07 9.27 -6.30
N VAL A 124 -1.80 9.66 -6.44
CA VAL A 124 -0.65 8.95 -5.86
C VAL A 124 -0.66 9.11 -4.33
N ILE A 125 -0.57 8.00 -3.61
CA ILE A 125 -0.36 7.94 -2.15
C ILE A 125 1.12 7.68 -1.87
N VAL A 126 1.67 6.67 -2.55
CA VAL A 126 3.08 6.29 -2.50
C VAL A 126 3.68 6.53 -3.87
N ASP A 127 4.64 7.45 -3.92
CA ASP A 127 5.31 7.86 -5.14
C ASP A 127 6.40 6.84 -5.51
N PRO A 128 6.34 6.22 -6.70
CA PRO A 128 7.35 5.29 -7.16
C PRO A 128 8.73 5.93 -7.32
N LYS A 129 8.83 7.23 -7.60
CA LYS A 129 10.13 7.93 -7.66
C LYS A 129 10.83 7.96 -6.30
N ALA A 130 10.04 7.99 -5.22
CA ALA A 130 10.55 7.95 -3.86
C ALA A 130 10.86 6.52 -3.40
N GLN A 131 10.06 5.52 -3.80
CA GLN A 131 10.29 4.13 -3.43
C GLN A 131 11.40 3.47 -4.27
N TYR A 132 11.51 3.80 -5.55
CA TYR A 132 12.44 3.22 -6.53
C TYR A 132 13.18 4.34 -7.29
N PRO A 133 14.02 5.14 -6.62
CA PRO A 133 14.77 6.22 -7.26
C PRO A 133 15.69 5.70 -8.37
N GLU A 134 16.15 4.45 -8.29
CA GLU A 134 16.95 3.79 -9.32
C GLU A 134 16.19 3.55 -10.65
N LEU A 135 14.86 3.61 -10.64
CA LEU A 135 14.02 3.46 -11.83
C LEU A 135 13.51 4.82 -12.38
N CYS A 136 13.93 5.93 -11.79
CA CYS A 136 13.27 7.24 -11.95
C CYS A 136 13.31 7.81 -13.38
N ALA A 137 14.29 7.45 -14.21
CA ALA A 137 14.43 8.03 -15.56
C ALA A 137 13.26 7.68 -16.50
N ASP A 138 12.66 6.50 -16.33
CA ASP A 138 11.67 5.96 -17.28
C ASP A 138 10.32 5.61 -16.61
N VAL A 139 10.16 5.97 -15.33
CA VAL A 139 9.02 5.57 -14.49
C VAL A 139 7.70 6.22 -14.90
N ASP A 140 7.75 7.39 -15.55
CA ASP A 140 6.55 8.18 -15.86
C ASP A 140 5.61 7.45 -16.83
N LYS A 141 6.18 6.71 -17.80
CA LYS A 141 5.39 5.88 -18.72
C LYS A 141 4.65 4.77 -17.97
N ALA A 142 5.34 4.08 -17.06
CA ALA A 142 4.73 3.03 -16.23
C ALA A 142 3.61 3.59 -15.34
N ILE A 143 3.80 4.78 -14.75
CA ILE A 143 2.77 5.45 -13.95
C ILE A 143 1.51 5.73 -14.78
N GLU A 144 1.66 6.24 -16.00
CA GLU A 144 0.51 6.53 -16.86
C GLU A 144 -0.22 5.26 -17.34
N LEU A 145 0.52 4.18 -17.61
CA LEU A 145 -0.07 2.87 -17.89
C LEU A 145 -0.88 2.35 -16.68
N ILE A 146 -0.33 2.45 -15.47
CA ILE A 146 -1.02 2.06 -14.23
C ILE A 146 -2.30 2.86 -14.04
N LYS A 147 -2.24 4.19 -14.17
CA LYS A 147 -3.42 5.06 -14.01
C LYS A 147 -4.50 4.72 -15.04
N SER A 148 -4.10 4.49 -16.29
CA SER A 148 -5.02 4.12 -17.37
C SER A 148 -5.71 2.79 -17.09
N SER A 149 -4.95 1.80 -16.62
CA SER A 149 -5.48 0.50 -16.19
C SER A 149 -6.48 0.65 -15.03
N ILE A 150 -6.15 1.41 -13.99
CA ILE A 150 -7.05 1.68 -12.86
C ILE A 150 -8.35 2.33 -13.33
N ILE A 151 -8.27 3.33 -14.21
CA ILE A 151 -9.45 4.02 -14.76
C ILE A 151 -10.31 3.04 -15.57
N GLY A 152 -9.68 2.21 -16.41
CA GLY A 152 -10.35 1.20 -17.22
C GLY A 152 -11.05 0.12 -16.38
N TYR A 153 -10.40 -0.36 -15.32
CA TYR A 153 -11.02 -1.28 -14.38
C TYR A 153 -12.21 -0.62 -13.65
N MET A 154 -12.02 0.61 -13.13
CA MET A 154 -13.05 1.28 -12.34
C MET A 154 -14.29 1.66 -13.13
N SER A 155 -14.19 1.87 -14.45
CA SER A 155 -15.38 2.12 -15.29
C SER A 155 -16.27 0.88 -15.37
N GLN A 156 -15.68 -0.30 -15.49
CA GLN A 156 -16.38 -1.60 -15.49
C GLN A 156 -16.87 -1.98 -14.08
N TYR A 157 -16.05 -1.74 -13.05
CA TYR A 157 -16.45 -2.01 -11.67
C TYR A 157 -17.68 -1.20 -11.26
N LYS A 158 -17.76 0.07 -11.68
CA LYS A 158 -18.91 0.93 -11.41
C LYS A 158 -20.19 0.45 -12.08
N SER A 159 -20.13 0.04 -13.34
CA SER A 159 -21.31 -0.47 -14.05
C SER A 159 -21.85 -1.74 -13.38
N LEU A 160 -20.98 -2.62 -12.92
CA LEU A 160 -21.37 -3.84 -12.19
C LEU A 160 -21.94 -3.54 -10.78
N SER A 161 -21.47 -2.49 -10.11
CA SER A 161 -21.92 -2.12 -8.76
C SER A 161 -23.25 -1.35 -8.69
N LEU A 162 -23.79 -0.93 -9.84
CA LEU A 162 -25.03 -0.16 -9.95
C LEU A 162 -26.26 -1.01 -10.30
N HIS A 163 -26.08 -2.32 -10.49
CA HIS A 163 -27.13 -3.31 -10.70
C HIS A 163 -27.26 -4.23 -9.48
#